data_AF-A0A927NJV7-F1
#
_entry.id   AF-A0A927NJV7-F1
#
_cell.length_a   1.000
_cell.length_b   1.000
_cell.length_c   1.000
_cell.angle_alpha   90.00
_cell.angle_beta   90.00
_cell.angle_gamma   90.00
#
_symmetry.space_group_name_H-M   'P 1'
#
loop_
_entity.id
_entity.type
_entity.pdbx_description
1 polymer ?
#
loop_
_entity_poly.entity_id
_entity_poly.type
_entity_poly.pdbx_seq_one_letter_code
_entity_poly.pdbx_strand_id
1 'polypeptide(L)'
;MGIIDKLVTKDSNGEFIIHSWEEWKHISGGILHCPICLSLHECWFNTLKKPESPLHEKCHCITKHISKPIPYVNAKAECDIKKFTDYIFSDKYAWNGKRTLFENLGFTKEDSYYLKEEYEKQAVIKYTESQYKLQKLNWNGQRINIDIEFIKNGRSIKFTSGWMVRPKGKITNNTPLGD
;
A
#
# COMPACT_ATOMS: atom_id res chain seq x y z
N MET A 1 -7.43 -14.19 22.80
CA MET A 1 -6.99 -12.82 22.49
C MET A 1 -8.21 -11.92 22.42
N GLY A 2 -8.28 -10.93 23.30
CA GLY A 2 -9.35 -9.94 23.31
C GLY A 2 -9.19 -8.89 22.21
N ILE A 3 -10.24 -8.11 21.96
CA ILE A 3 -10.23 -7.01 20.97
C ILE A 3 -9.16 -5.96 21.31
N ILE A 4 -8.87 -5.76 22.60
CA ILE A 4 -7.89 -4.78 23.11
C ILE A 4 -6.46 -5.18 22.73
N ASP A 5 -6.12 -6.47 22.76
CA ASP A 5 -4.78 -6.99 22.42
C ASP A 5 -4.41 -6.74 20.94
N LYS A 6 -5.39 -6.48 20.06
CA LYS A 6 -5.18 -6.13 18.64
C LYS A 6 -4.96 -4.63 18.42
N LEU A 7 -5.32 -3.81 19.39
CA LEU A 7 -5.29 -2.33 19.28
C LEU A 7 -4.13 -1.72 20.04
N VAL A 8 -3.55 -2.45 20.99
CA VAL A 8 -2.52 -1.95 21.88
C VAL A 8 -1.39 -2.97 21.99
N THR A 9 -0.16 -2.53 21.74
CA THR A 9 1.05 -3.30 22.07
C THR A 9 1.82 -2.61 23.19
N LYS A 10 2.62 -3.34 23.95
CA LYS A 10 3.47 -2.78 25.00
C LYS A 10 4.91 -2.74 24.49
N ASP A 11 5.57 -1.59 24.57
CA ASP A 11 6.95 -1.44 24.14
C ASP A 11 7.93 -2.03 25.18
N SER A 12 9.24 -1.96 24.91
CA SER A 12 10.29 -2.47 25.80
C SER A 12 10.39 -1.72 27.14
N ASN A 13 9.83 -0.51 27.23
CA ASN A 13 9.81 0.34 28.42
C ASN A 13 8.52 0.19 29.22
N GLY A 14 7.54 -0.52 28.66
CA GLY A 14 6.25 -0.78 29.26
C GLY A 14 5.16 0.24 28.90
N GLU A 15 5.39 1.11 27.93
CA GLU A 15 4.40 2.04 27.41
C GLU A 15 3.45 1.35 26.41
N PHE A 16 2.19 1.79 26.40
CA PHE A 16 1.17 1.26 25.52
C PHE A 16 1.16 1.99 24.17
N ILE A 17 1.50 1.28 23.10
CA ILE A 17 1.43 1.76 21.72
C ILE A 17 0.04 1.45 21.15
N ILE A 18 -0.72 2.48 20.82
CA ILE A 18 -2.02 2.33 20.17
C ILE A 18 -1.83 2.23 18.65
N HIS A 19 -2.25 1.12 18.06
CA HIS A 19 -2.35 0.91 16.61
C HIS A 19 -3.54 1.68 16.02
N SER A 20 -3.50 3.00 16.14
CA SER A 20 -4.52 3.90 15.59
C SER A 20 -4.21 4.29 14.15
N TRP A 21 -5.19 4.90 13.49
CA TRP A 21 -5.07 5.40 12.14
C TRP A 21 -5.26 6.91 12.11
N GLU A 22 -4.61 7.55 11.15
CA GLU A 22 -4.62 8.98 10.97
C GLU A 22 -4.87 9.34 9.50
N GLU A 23 -5.69 10.37 9.28
CA GLU A 23 -5.86 11.05 8.00
C GLU A 23 -4.94 12.27 7.95
N TRP A 24 -4.10 12.36 6.91
CA TRP A 24 -3.29 13.55 6.66
C TRP A 24 -4.16 14.72 6.20
N LYS A 25 -3.87 15.91 6.71
CA LYS A 25 -4.53 17.16 6.32
C LYS A 25 -3.50 18.22 6.02
N HIS A 26 -3.26 18.44 4.72
CA HIS A 26 -2.65 19.69 4.25
C HIS A 26 -3.56 20.88 4.58
N ILE A 27 -3.03 21.88 5.29
CA ILE A 27 -3.70 23.15 5.57
C ILE A 27 -3.15 24.19 4.60
N SER A 28 -4.04 24.79 3.81
CA SER A 28 -3.65 25.87 2.90
C SER A 28 -3.46 27.17 3.68
N GLY A 29 -2.25 27.73 3.65
CA GLY A 29 -1.89 28.99 4.31
C GLY A 29 -1.41 30.08 3.35
N GLY A 30 -1.56 29.91 2.03
CA GLY A 30 -1.03 30.83 1.02
C GLY A 30 -1.11 30.28 -0.41
N ILE A 31 -0.41 30.90 -1.36
CA ILE A 31 -0.47 30.54 -2.80
C ILE A 31 0.51 29.41 -3.17
N LEU A 32 1.64 29.30 -2.47
CA LEU A 32 2.64 28.27 -2.73
C LEU A 32 2.40 27.05 -1.83
N HIS A 33 2.35 25.87 -2.45
CA HIS A 33 2.10 24.60 -1.77
C HIS A 33 3.18 23.57 -2.10
N CYS A 34 3.63 22.85 -1.08
CA CYS A 34 4.55 21.73 -1.25
C CYS A 34 3.82 20.57 -1.98
N PRO A 35 4.31 20.12 -3.16
CA PRO A 35 3.68 19.02 -3.89
C PRO A 35 3.61 17.71 -3.10
N ILE A 36 4.57 17.48 -2.19
CA ILE A 36 4.57 16.30 -1.32
C ILE A 36 3.45 16.39 -0.28
N CYS A 37 3.24 17.56 0.33
CA CYS A 37 2.11 17.76 1.26
C CYS A 37 0.77 17.58 0.56
N LEU A 38 0.63 18.11 -0.65
CA LEU A 38 -0.57 17.95 -1.46
C LEU A 38 -0.83 16.49 -1.82
N SER A 39 0.21 15.72 -2.17
CA SER A 39 0.06 14.31 -2.52
C SER A 39 -0.33 13.40 -1.35
N LEU A 40 -0.17 13.89 -0.11
CA LEU A 40 -0.60 13.21 1.11
C LEU A 40 -1.96 13.68 1.64
N HIS A 41 -2.54 14.76 1.09
CA HIS A 41 -3.81 15.28 1.57
C HIS A 41 -4.89 14.19 1.52
N GLU A 42 -5.52 13.94 2.68
CA GLU A 42 -6.53 12.90 2.94
C GLU A 42 -6.06 11.44 2.78
N CYS A 43 -4.76 11.19 2.62
CA CYS A 43 -4.21 9.85 2.70
C CYS A 43 -4.28 9.32 4.14
N TRP A 44 -4.51 8.02 4.28
CA TRP A 44 -4.66 7.38 5.58
C TRP A 44 -3.44 6.51 5.89
N PHE A 45 -2.95 6.57 7.12
CA PHE A 45 -1.83 5.75 7.57
C PHE A 45 -2.06 5.24 8.98
N ASN A 46 -1.52 4.06 9.27
CA ASN A 46 -1.33 3.64 10.64
C ASN A 46 -0.28 4.53 11.32
N THR A 47 -0.48 4.87 12.59
CA THR A 47 0.40 5.76 13.35
C THR A 47 1.86 5.32 13.40
N LEU A 48 2.13 4.02 13.29
CA LEU A 48 3.47 3.44 13.29
C LEU A 48 4.06 3.25 11.89
N LYS A 49 3.25 3.40 10.84
CA LYS A 49 3.63 3.17 9.45
C LYS A 49 3.17 4.31 8.56
N LYS A 50 3.69 5.49 8.85
CA LYS A 50 3.41 6.74 8.16
C LYS A 50 4.68 7.50 7.75
N PRO A 51 4.59 8.44 6.79
CA PRO A 51 5.63 9.42 6.56
C PRO A 51 6.06 10.15 7.83
N GLU A 52 7.31 10.65 7.86
CA GLU A 52 7.76 11.52 8.94
C GLU A 52 6.91 12.79 9.01
N SER A 53 6.70 13.28 10.24
CA SER A 53 5.97 14.51 10.49
C SER A 53 6.75 15.33 11.54
N PRO A 54 7.11 16.59 11.26
CA PRO A 54 6.80 17.35 10.03
C PRO A 54 7.59 16.84 8.80
N LEU A 55 7.01 17.00 7.60
CA LEU A 55 7.61 16.54 6.32
C LEU A 55 8.80 17.39 5.86
N HIS A 56 8.83 18.65 6.28
CA HIS A 56 9.87 19.64 5.97
C HIS A 56 9.75 20.80 6.95
N GLU A 57 10.73 21.70 6.94
CA GLU A 57 10.67 22.93 7.72
C GLU A 57 9.39 23.72 7.38
N LYS A 58 8.72 24.27 8.40
CA LYS A 58 7.46 25.03 8.27
C LYS A 58 6.33 24.26 7.56
N CYS A 59 6.29 22.93 7.72
CA CYS A 59 5.17 22.13 7.25
C CYS A 59 3.90 22.48 8.06
N HIS A 60 2.81 22.79 7.35
CA HIS A 60 1.50 23.08 7.93
C HIS A 60 0.55 21.87 7.89
N CYS A 61 1.05 20.69 7.52
CA CYS A 61 0.23 19.48 7.56
C CYS A 61 -0.03 19.09 9.01
N ILE A 62 -1.26 18.68 9.28
CA ILE A 62 -1.66 18.06 10.53
C ILE A 62 -2.20 16.66 10.26
N THR A 63 -2.31 15.84 11.29
CA THR A 63 -2.99 14.55 11.22
C THR A 63 -4.26 14.59 12.06
N LYS A 64 -5.30 13.90 11.59
CA LYS A 64 -6.56 13.72 12.30
C LYS A 64 -6.74 12.24 12.59
N HIS A 65 -6.98 11.86 13.84
CA HIS A 65 -7.31 10.49 14.18
C HIS A 65 -8.58 10.01 13.47
N ILE A 66 -8.53 8.77 12.99
CA ILE A 66 -9.65 8.06 12.38
C ILE A 66 -9.71 6.63 12.92
N SER A 67 -10.88 6.00 12.80
CA SER A 67 -11.02 4.57 13.06
C SER A 67 -10.19 3.76 12.06
N LYS A 68 -9.79 2.55 12.47
CA LYS A 68 -9.13 1.59 11.57
C LYS A 68 -9.98 1.42 10.30
N PRO A 69 -9.40 1.59 9.10
CA PRO A 69 -10.12 1.36 7.86
C PRO A 69 -10.56 -0.10 7.75
N ILE A 70 -11.73 -0.30 7.17
CA ILE A 70 -12.34 -1.62 6.96
C ILE A 70 -12.18 -1.95 5.46
N PRO A 71 -11.55 -3.08 5.12
CA PRO A 71 -11.33 -3.45 3.74
C PRO A 71 -12.67 -3.60 3.01
N TYR A 72 -12.73 -3.12 1.76
CA TYR A 72 -13.90 -3.11 0.87
C TYR A 72 -15.09 -2.22 1.31
N VAL A 73 -15.04 -1.61 2.50
CA VAL A 73 -16.08 -0.70 2.98
C VAL A 73 -15.65 0.76 2.80
N ASN A 74 -14.51 1.13 3.40
CA ASN A 74 -13.96 2.48 3.31
C ASN A 74 -12.49 2.50 2.87
N ALA A 75 -11.86 1.33 2.70
CA ALA A 75 -10.57 1.18 2.05
C ALA A 75 -10.71 0.26 0.83
N LYS A 76 -9.93 0.54 -0.23
CA LYS A 76 -9.91 -0.27 -1.44
C LYS A 76 -8.54 -0.28 -2.11
N ALA A 77 -8.23 -1.36 -2.79
CA ALA A 77 -7.07 -1.46 -3.66
C ALA A 77 -7.52 -1.51 -5.11
N GLU A 78 -6.81 -0.82 -5.99
CA GLU A 78 -7.05 -0.85 -7.43
C GLU A 78 -5.76 -1.18 -8.17
N CYS A 79 -5.83 -2.19 -9.03
CA CYS A 79 -4.76 -2.64 -9.90
C CYS A 79 -5.27 -2.59 -11.35
N ASP A 80 -4.64 -1.79 -12.20
CA ASP A 80 -5.00 -1.78 -13.63
C ASP A 80 -4.68 -3.13 -14.25
N ILE A 81 -5.63 -3.73 -14.98
CA ILE A 81 -5.44 -5.01 -15.68
C ILE A 81 -4.22 -4.99 -16.61
N LYS A 82 -3.89 -3.81 -17.16
CA LYS A 82 -2.70 -3.58 -18.00
C LYS A 82 -1.38 -3.87 -17.29
N LYS A 83 -1.37 -3.87 -15.95
CA LYS A 83 -0.21 -4.31 -15.18
C LYS A 83 0.13 -5.78 -15.44
N PHE A 84 -0.87 -6.61 -15.72
CA PHE A 84 -0.65 -8.00 -16.10
C PHE A 84 -0.59 -8.18 -17.61
N THR A 85 -1.54 -7.63 -18.37
CA THR A 85 -1.63 -7.89 -19.83
C THR A 85 -0.54 -7.20 -20.64
N ASP A 86 -0.15 -5.98 -20.26
CA ASP A 86 0.70 -5.09 -21.08
C ASP A 86 2.08 -4.85 -20.44
N TYR A 87 2.28 -5.34 -19.21
CA TYR A 87 3.55 -5.28 -18.48
C TYR A 87 4.10 -6.67 -18.13
N ILE A 88 3.47 -7.44 -17.23
CA ILE A 88 3.99 -8.76 -16.81
C ILE A 88 4.03 -9.76 -17.98
N PHE A 89 2.93 -9.93 -18.71
CA PHE A 89 2.82 -10.89 -19.82
C PHE A 89 3.04 -10.23 -21.19
N SER A 90 3.83 -9.16 -21.23
CA SER A 90 4.13 -8.44 -22.47
C SER A 90 5.48 -8.86 -23.02
N ASP A 91 5.53 -9.15 -24.32
CA ASP A 91 6.78 -9.51 -25.01
C ASP A 91 7.81 -8.37 -24.93
N LYS A 92 7.35 -7.11 -24.89
CA LYS A 92 8.20 -5.91 -24.77
C LYS A 92 9.08 -5.94 -23.51
N TYR A 93 8.59 -6.55 -22.44
CA TYR A 93 9.25 -6.56 -21.13
C TYR A 93 9.76 -7.95 -20.73
N ALA A 94 9.68 -8.95 -21.61
CA ALA A 94 10.10 -10.32 -21.32
C ALA A 94 11.57 -10.43 -20.86
N TRP A 95 12.43 -9.50 -21.29
CA TRP A 95 13.84 -9.44 -20.93
C TRP A 95 14.11 -9.23 -19.43
N ASN A 96 13.13 -8.72 -18.66
CA ASN A 96 13.32 -8.42 -17.23
C ASN A 96 13.07 -9.62 -16.31
N GLY A 97 12.74 -10.81 -16.86
CA GLY A 97 12.53 -12.06 -16.11
C GLY A 97 11.25 -12.11 -15.27
N LYS A 98 10.49 -11.02 -15.15
CA LYS A 98 9.24 -10.98 -14.35
C LYS A 98 8.21 -11.93 -14.92
N ARG A 99 8.03 -11.94 -16.26
CA ARG A 99 7.12 -12.88 -16.95
C ARG A 99 7.42 -14.34 -16.57
N THR A 100 8.68 -14.74 -16.66
CA THR A 100 9.13 -16.11 -16.38
C THR A 100 8.80 -16.55 -14.95
N LEU A 101 8.85 -15.63 -13.97
CA LEU A 101 8.47 -15.95 -12.59
C LEU A 101 6.98 -16.32 -12.48
N PHE A 102 6.09 -15.62 -13.19
CA PHE A 102 4.66 -15.95 -13.20
C PHE A 102 4.38 -17.23 -13.99
N GLU A 103 5.02 -17.40 -15.16
CA GLU A 103 4.87 -18.61 -15.99
C GLU A 103 5.39 -19.87 -15.28
N ASN A 104 6.47 -19.78 -14.51
CA ASN A 104 6.99 -20.91 -13.72
C ASN A 104 6.04 -21.36 -12.59
N LEU A 105 5.10 -20.50 -12.19
CA LEU A 105 4.01 -20.86 -11.29
C LEU A 105 2.78 -21.42 -12.04
N GLY A 106 2.84 -21.44 -13.36
CA GLY A 106 1.75 -21.85 -14.24
C GLY A 106 0.72 -20.75 -14.48
N PHE A 107 1.06 -19.48 -14.26
CA PHE A 107 0.19 -18.37 -14.67
C PHE A 107 0.49 -17.94 -16.11
N THR A 108 -0.56 -17.66 -16.87
CA THR A 108 -0.46 -17.12 -18.23
C THR A 108 -1.20 -15.79 -18.34
N LYS A 109 -1.19 -15.18 -19.54
CA LYS A 109 -1.89 -13.93 -19.79
C LYS A 109 -3.40 -14.05 -19.54
N GLU A 110 -3.96 -15.23 -19.76
CA GLU A 110 -5.37 -15.55 -19.52
C GLU A 110 -5.75 -15.41 -18.03
N ASP A 111 -4.79 -15.62 -17.12
CA ASP A 111 -4.99 -15.47 -15.68
C ASP A 111 -4.97 -13.99 -15.21
N SER A 112 -4.79 -13.02 -16.10
CA SER A 112 -4.61 -11.60 -15.72
C SER A 112 -5.73 -11.05 -14.85
N TYR A 113 -6.99 -11.41 -15.12
CA TYR A 113 -8.13 -10.97 -14.30
C TYR A 113 -8.08 -11.56 -12.90
N TYR A 114 -7.83 -12.87 -12.79
CA TYR A 114 -7.65 -13.55 -11.50
C TYR A 114 -6.51 -12.91 -10.70
N LEU A 115 -5.35 -12.69 -11.32
CA LEU A 115 -4.20 -12.06 -10.67
C LEU A 115 -4.53 -10.64 -10.19
N LYS A 116 -5.21 -9.83 -11.02
CA LYS A 116 -5.67 -8.49 -10.62
C LYS A 116 -6.54 -8.56 -9.37
N GLU A 117 -7.56 -9.40 -9.37
CA GLU A 117 -8.51 -9.51 -8.24
C GLU A 117 -7.82 -10.00 -6.97
N GLU A 118 -6.95 -11.02 -7.06
CA GLU A 118 -6.25 -11.56 -5.90
C GLU A 118 -5.23 -10.55 -5.33
N TYR A 119 -4.56 -9.77 -6.19
CA TYR A 119 -3.71 -8.66 -5.76
C TYR A 119 -4.50 -7.57 -5.03
N GLU A 120 -5.61 -7.10 -5.59
CA GLU A 120 -6.45 -6.08 -4.96
C GLU A 120 -6.98 -6.57 -3.61
N LYS A 121 -7.46 -7.82 -3.57
CA LYS A 121 -8.00 -8.45 -2.38
C LYS A 121 -6.98 -8.54 -1.25
N GLN A 122 -5.81 -9.11 -1.52
CA GLN A 122 -4.76 -9.20 -0.50
C GLN A 122 -4.21 -7.83 -0.11
N ALA A 123 -4.05 -6.92 -1.07
CA ALA A 123 -3.47 -5.61 -0.81
C ALA A 123 -4.34 -4.74 0.10
N VAL A 124 -5.66 -4.70 -0.11
CA VAL A 124 -6.53 -3.91 0.78
C VAL A 124 -6.55 -4.49 2.19
N ILE A 125 -6.63 -5.81 2.34
CA ILE A 125 -6.60 -6.48 3.64
C ILE A 125 -5.29 -6.14 4.36
N LYS A 126 -4.14 -6.40 3.72
CA LYS A 126 -2.83 -6.15 4.31
C LYS A 126 -2.57 -4.67 4.59
N TYR A 127 -3.07 -3.76 3.74
CA TYR A 127 -3.01 -2.33 4.02
C TYR A 127 -3.76 -1.98 5.31
N THR A 128 -5.03 -2.39 5.45
CA THR A 128 -5.84 -2.11 6.64
C THR A 128 -5.33 -2.79 7.92
N GLU A 129 -4.64 -3.92 7.78
CA GLU A 129 -3.96 -4.61 8.88
C GLU A 129 -2.55 -4.06 9.16
N SER A 130 -2.17 -2.95 8.52
CA SER A 130 -0.83 -2.35 8.65
C SER A 130 0.31 -3.30 8.28
N GLN A 131 0.05 -4.29 7.43
CA GLN A 131 1.01 -5.29 6.91
C GLN A 131 1.67 -4.81 5.61
N TYR A 132 2.21 -3.60 5.64
CA TYR A 132 2.97 -2.99 4.54
C TYR A 132 4.30 -2.44 5.03
N LYS A 133 5.21 -2.18 4.10
CA LYS A 133 6.47 -1.46 4.35
C LYS A 133 6.40 -0.09 3.68
N LEU A 134 6.73 0.97 4.40
CA LEU A 134 6.91 2.29 3.78
C LEU A 134 8.08 2.23 2.80
N GLN A 135 7.96 2.98 1.72
CA GLN A 135 8.98 3.16 0.69
C GLN A 135 9.17 4.66 0.44
N LYS A 136 9.81 5.00 -0.69
CA LYS A 136 10.08 6.38 -1.06
C LYS A 136 8.80 7.23 -1.10
N LEU A 137 8.81 8.33 -0.35
CA LEU A 137 7.89 9.46 -0.51
C LEU A 137 8.41 10.40 -1.60
N ASN A 138 7.54 10.87 -2.48
CA ASN A 138 7.85 11.96 -3.40
C ASN A 138 6.57 12.72 -3.80
N TRP A 139 6.71 13.65 -4.74
CA TRP A 139 5.61 14.46 -5.27
C TRP A 139 4.43 13.66 -5.86
N ASN A 140 4.61 12.38 -6.22
CA ASN A 140 3.50 11.53 -6.65
C ASN A 140 2.68 10.95 -5.48
N GLY A 141 3.24 10.90 -4.27
CA GLY A 141 2.62 10.30 -3.07
C GLY A 141 3.55 9.37 -2.30
N GLN A 142 3.02 8.79 -1.22
CA GLN A 142 3.70 7.78 -0.43
C GLN A 142 3.62 6.41 -1.11
N ARG A 143 4.77 5.79 -1.38
CA ARG A 143 4.82 4.39 -1.85
C ARG A 143 4.84 3.43 -0.67
N ILE A 144 4.19 2.28 -0.82
CA ILE A 144 4.26 1.17 0.13
C ILE A 144 4.49 -0.14 -0.63
N ASN A 145 5.19 -1.07 0.01
CA ASN A 145 5.30 -2.44 -0.48
C ASN A 145 4.40 -3.36 0.34
N ILE A 146 3.66 -4.24 -0.35
CA ILE A 146 2.79 -5.24 0.24
C ILE A 146 3.16 -6.59 -0.38
N ASP A 147 3.37 -7.58 0.47
CA ASP A 147 3.65 -8.95 0.05
C ASP A 147 2.34 -9.64 -0.36
N ILE A 148 2.28 -10.17 -1.57
CA ILE A 148 1.16 -10.93 -2.12
C ILE A 148 1.57 -12.39 -2.22
N GLU A 149 0.75 -13.29 -1.70
CA GLU A 149 1.07 -14.71 -1.57
C GLU A 149 0.18 -15.55 -2.49
N PHE A 150 0.79 -16.50 -3.19
CA PHE A 150 0.09 -17.47 -4.02
C PHE A 150 0.50 -18.88 -3.64
N ILE A 151 -0.47 -19.79 -3.65
CA ILE A 151 -0.23 -21.22 -3.58
C ILE A 151 -0.71 -21.82 -4.90
N LYS A 152 0.21 -22.39 -5.68
CA LYS A 152 -0.13 -23.09 -6.93
C LYS A 152 0.79 -24.31 -7.08
N ASN A 153 0.20 -25.45 -7.43
CA ASN A 153 0.90 -26.74 -7.56
C ASN A 153 1.71 -27.13 -6.30
N GLY A 154 1.16 -26.87 -5.11
CA GLY A 154 1.81 -27.17 -3.82
C GLY A 154 3.01 -26.28 -3.46
N ARG A 155 3.32 -25.26 -4.28
CA ARG A 155 4.37 -24.27 -3.99
C ARG A 155 3.75 -22.97 -3.53
N SER A 156 4.22 -22.48 -2.37
CA SER A 156 3.92 -21.13 -1.90
C SER A 156 4.98 -20.16 -2.41
N ILE A 157 4.56 -19.06 -3.01
CA ILE A 157 5.42 -17.97 -3.42
C ILE A 157 4.87 -16.64 -2.92
N LYS A 158 5.81 -15.73 -2.63
CA LYS A 158 5.52 -14.39 -2.17
C LYS A 158 6.11 -13.38 -3.14
N PHE A 159 5.26 -12.50 -3.66
CA PHE A 159 5.67 -11.36 -4.48
C PHE A 159 5.58 -10.09 -3.67
N THR A 160 6.68 -9.36 -3.54
CA THR A 160 6.64 -7.99 -3.04
C THR A 160 6.02 -7.11 -4.12
N SER A 161 4.86 -6.52 -3.87
CA SER A 161 4.18 -5.63 -4.83
C SER A 161 4.24 -4.18 -4.36
N GLY A 162 4.47 -3.24 -5.28
CA GLY A 162 4.56 -1.82 -4.99
C GLY A 162 3.22 -1.10 -5.22
N TRP A 163 2.78 -0.35 -4.24
CA TRP A 163 1.52 0.40 -4.22
C TRP A 163 1.75 1.87 -3.88
N MET A 164 0.82 2.74 -4.27
CA MET A 164 0.77 4.13 -3.87
C MET A 164 -0.44 4.37 -2.98
N VAL A 165 -0.24 5.01 -1.84
CA VAL A 165 -1.35 5.44 -0.98
C VAL A 165 -2.03 6.64 -1.61
N ARG A 166 -3.35 6.59 -1.67
CA ARG A 166 -4.22 7.61 -2.23
C ARG A 166 -5.19 8.12 -1.15
N PRO A 167 -5.84 9.26 -1.40
CA PRO A 167 -6.87 9.79 -0.52
C PRO A 167 -7.92 8.75 -0.13
N LYS A 168 -8.45 8.87 1.09
CA LYS A 168 -9.62 8.12 1.57
C LYS A 168 -9.46 6.60 1.53
N GLY A 169 -8.33 6.11 2.03
CA GLY A 169 -8.09 4.67 2.20
C GLY A 169 -7.92 3.89 0.89
N LYS A 170 -7.79 4.58 -0.25
CA LYS A 170 -7.48 3.94 -1.53
C LYS A 170 -5.98 3.67 -1.65
N ILE A 171 -5.61 2.54 -2.24
CA ILE A 171 -4.25 2.28 -2.73
C ILE A 171 -4.29 1.87 -4.20
N THR A 172 -3.29 2.29 -4.99
CA THR A 172 -3.21 1.94 -6.42
C THR A 172 -1.92 1.18 -6.71
N ASN A 173 -2.00 0.09 -7.46
CA ASN A 173 -0.84 -0.72 -7.82
C ASN A 173 0.08 0.05 -8.78
N ASN A 174 1.34 0.23 -8.37
CA ASN A 174 2.37 0.77 -9.24
C ASN A 174 3.05 -0.36 -10.04
N THR A 175 3.36 -1.46 -9.36
CA THR A 175 4.00 -2.64 -9.95
C THR A 175 3.54 -3.94 -9.25
N PRO A 176 3.12 -4.98 -10.00
CA PRO A 176 2.81 -6.29 -9.43
C PRO A 176 4.02 -6.99 -8.81
N LEU A 177 5.21 -6.64 -9.28
CA LEU A 177 6.47 -7.15 -8.74
C LEU A 177 7.44 -5.98 -8.58
N GLY A 178 7.64 -5.59 -7.32
CA GLY A 178 8.64 -4.64 -6.89
C GLY A 178 10.04 -5.16 -7.21
N ASP A 179 10.95 -4.21 -7.38
CA ASP A 179 12.37 -4.50 -7.55
C ASP A 179 13.05 -4.73 -6.20
#